data_AF-A0A3B8M3L0-F1
#
_entry.id   AF-A0A3B8M3L0-F1
#
_cell.length_a   1.000
_cell.length_b   1.000
_cell.length_c   1.000
_cell.angle_alpha   90.00
_cell.angle_beta   90.00
_cell.angle_gamma   90.00
#
_symmetry.space_group_name_H-M   'P 1'
#
loop_
_entity.id
_entity.type
_entity.pdbx_description
1 polymer ?
#
loop_
_entity_poly.entity_id
_entity_poly.type
_entity_poly.pdbx_seq_one_letter_code
_entity_poly.pdbx_strand_id
1 'polypeptide(L)'
;MVQHASGASEIDPEDIANADFTHVFRGYAVDEVQAFLRSVSLEMQRLREELAVAQSLQELTAITNAQSSQAPSNDEKLESIGPGTVIDLQSHRLTLEREEMIEDDEWDQIDEPGSHALSASESQPQQGEAGPTPVLPFPSAARPQRRALIEELFARLGDPEMDDIEWAREVLIRTGEIPVITQSPYASLHDGAATIADHHERLRATVTELSRPAVAIMKRNLALRLESILPELKKPTSQLPSMNELVPKAMDSELVEGMTPYIAAAAKFGAGGINANVEGILVHTARLAGDWLRTRLQAHLDDDVAFEIRLRAVYREWKKSAVDLIATDALANAFALGLYAAIPGDHLVRWQTPIEGCCGSSCHNNSAADERSKGQEFPSGHLLPPLGPGCRSLVVPAGQ
;
A
#
# COMPACT_ATOMS: atom_id res chain seq x y z
N MET A 1 -20.82 26.85 -21.63
CA MET A 1 -20.74 25.38 -21.43
C MET A 1 -20.67 24.56 -22.74
N VAL A 2 -20.27 25.15 -23.89
CA VAL A 2 -20.38 24.48 -25.22
C VAL A 2 -19.02 24.19 -25.89
N GLN A 3 -17.90 24.63 -25.32
CA GLN A 3 -16.59 24.49 -25.99
C GLN A 3 -15.95 23.09 -25.91
N HIS A 4 -16.49 22.16 -25.11
CA HIS A 4 -15.93 20.81 -24.98
C HIS A 4 -16.61 19.74 -25.85
N ALA A 5 -17.67 20.08 -26.59
CA ALA A 5 -18.44 19.11 -27.38
C ALA A 5 -18.03 19.01 -28.86
N SER A 6 -17.23 19.95 -29.38
CA SER A 6 -16.92 20.01 -30.82
C SER A 6 -16.13 18.80 -31.34
N GLY A 7 -15.34 18.14 -30.49
CA GLY A 7 -14.61 16.93 -30.86
C GLY A 7 -15.46 15.65 -30.81
N ALA A 8 -16.58 15.64 -30.08
CA ALA A 8 -17.43 14.46 -29.93
C ALA A 8 -18.38 14.24 -31.12
N SER A 9 -18.70 15.31 -31.86
CA SER A 9 -19.56 15.24 -33.05
C SER A 9 -18.88 14.64 -34.29
N GLU A 10 -17.54 14.61 -34.34
CA GLU A 10 -16.76 14.13 -35.48
C GLU A 10 -16.43 12.62 -35.43
N ILE A 11 -16.68 11.94 -34.31
CA ILE A 11 -16.33 10.53 -34.14
C ILE A 11 -17.42 9.65 -34.77
N ASP A 12 -17.07 8.75 -35.68
CA ASP A 12 -18.01 7.78 -36.23
C ASP A 12 -18.37 6.70 -35.19
N PRO A 13 -19.66 6.42 -34.91
CA PRO A 13 -20.08 5.32 -34.04
C PRO A 13 -19.47 3.97 -34.42
N GLU A 14 -19.28 3.69 -35.71
CA GLU A 14 -18.67 2.43 -36.16
C GLU A 14 -17.18 2.33 -35.78
N ASP A 15 -16.47 3.46 -35.76
CA ASP A 15 -15.07 3.52 -35.32
C ASP A 15 -14.94 3.28 -33.82
N ILE A 16 -15.94 3.67 -33.02
CA ILE A 16 -15.98 3.43 -31.57
C ILE A 16 -16.18 1.94 -31.28
N ALA A 17 -17.09 1.29 -31.99
CA ALA A 17 -17.39 -0.13 -31.80
C ALA A 17 -16.21 -1.04 -32.18
N ASN A 18 -15.38 -0.60 -33.14
CA ASN A 18 -14.25 -1.34 -33.68
C ASN A 18 -12.88 -0.80 -33.22
N ALA A 19 -12.86 0.06 -32.19
CA ALA A 19 -11.62 0.64 -31.71
C ALA A 19 -10.68 -0.42 -31.13
N ASP A 20 -9.46 -0.47 -31.64
CA ASP A 20 -8.40 -1.33 -31.15
C ASP A 20 -7.52 -0.61 -30.12
N PHE A 21 -7.16 -1.32 -29.06
CA PHE A 21 -6.34 -0.79 -27.97
C PHE A 21 -5.12 -1.69 -27.73
N THR A 22 -4.00 -1.07 -27.39
CA THR A 22 -2.81 -1.81 -26.93
C THR A 22 -3.11 -2.49 -25.59
N HIS A 23 -2.90 -3.80 -25.50
CA HIS A 23 -3.13 -4.55 -24.28
C HIS A 23 -2.00 -4.34 -23.27
N VAL A 24 -2.38 -4.07 -22.01
CA VAL A 24 -1.46 -3.97 -20.87
C VAL A 24 -1.95 -4.87 -19.73
N PHE A 25 -1.01 -5.39 -18.93
CA PHE A 25 -1.27 -6.40 -17.90
C PHE A 25 -2.33 -5.98 -16.85
N ARG A 26 -2.48 -4.67 -16.61
CA ARG A 26 -3.61 -4.09 -15.88
C ARG A 26 -4.39 -3.17 -16.81
N GLY A 27 -5.47 -3.69 -17.36
CA GLY A 27 -6.47 -2.96 -18.12
C GLY A 27 -7.87 -3.40 -17.74
N TYR A 28 -8.86 -2.73 -18.29
CA TYR A 28 -10.25 -3.17 -18.22
C TYR A 28 -10.42 -4.53 -18.92
N ALA A 29 -11.40 -5.33 -18.51
CA ALA A 29 -11.68 -6.60 -19.18
C ALA A 29 -12.09 -6.32 -20.63
N VAL A 30 -11.39 -6.94 -21.58
CA VAL A 30 -11.53 -6.65 -23.02
C VAL A 30 -12.97 -6.85 -23.47
N ASP A 31 -13.60 -7.93 -23.02
CA ASP A 31 -14.99 -8.26 -23.35
C ASP A 31 -15.98 -7.23 -22.78
N GLU A 32 -15.73 -6.73 -21.57
CA GLU A 32 -16.56 -5.68 -20.95
C GLU A 32 -16.40 -4.34 -21.67
N VAL A 33 -15.17 -3.98 -22.05
CA VAL A 33 -14.90 -2.76 -22.83
C VAL A 33 -15.54 -2.85 -24.20
N GLN A 34 -15.43 -3.97 -24.90
CA GLN A 34 -16.07 -4.15 -26.20
C GLN A 34 -17.60 -4.13 -26.09
N ALA A 35 -18.18 -4.78 -25.07
CA ALA A 35 -19.61 -4.72 -24.83
C ALA A 35 -20.09 -3.29 -24.54
N PHE A 36 -19.33 -2.55 -23.74
CA PHE A 36 -19.59 -1.15 -23.43
C PHE A 36 -19.49 -0.25 -24.67
N LEU A 37 -18.42 -0.36 -25.45
CA LEU A 37 -18.22 0.43 -26.67
C LEU A 37 -19.30 0.16 -27.73
N ARG A 38 -19.76 -1.10 -27.85
CA ARG A 38 -20.93 -1.44 -28.69
C ARG A 38 -22.21 -0.76 -28.19
N SER A 39 -22.44 -0.75 -26.88
CA SER A 39 -23.58 -0.05 -26.28
C SER A 39 -23.53 1.45 -26.55
N VAL A 40 -22.35 2.07 -26.39
CA VAL A 40 -22.14 3.50 -26.65
C VAL A 40 -22.35 3.82 -28.13
N SER A 41 -21.85 2.98 -29.05
CA SER A 41 -22.09 3.13 -30.49
C SER A 41 -23.58 3.14 -30.81
N LEU A 42 -24.36 2.20 -30.24
CA LEU A 42 -25.80 2.13 -30.45
C LEU A 42 -26.54 3.38 -29.92
N GLU A 43 -26.17 3.85 -28.73
CA GLU A 43 -26.74 5.10 -28.19
C GLU A 43 -26.37 6.31 -29.04
N MET A 44 -25.15 6.39 -29.55
CA MET A 44 -24.73 7.48 -30.44
C MET A 44 -25.48 7.45 -31.78
N GLN A 45 -25.70 6.28 -32.36
CA GLN A 45 -26.51 6.13 -33.57
C GLN A 45 -27.94 6.61 -33.32
N ARG A 46 -28.56 6.15 -32.23
CA ARG A 46 -29.91 6.59 -31.84
C ARG A 46 -29.98 8.11 -31.66
N LEU A 47 -29.03 8.72 -30.95
CA LEU A 47 -29.01 10.17 -30.74
C LEU A 47 -28.80 10.95 -32.05
N ARG A 48 -28.02 10.41 -33.00
CA ARG A 48 -27.86 11.00 -34.34
C ARG A 48 -29.15 10.94 -35.15
N GLU A 49 -29.87 9.82 -35.10
CA GLU A 49 -31.18 9.68 -35.74
C GLU A 49 -32.18 10.67 -35.14
N GLU A 50 -32.26 10.75 -33.81
CA GLU A 50 -33.14 11.70 -33.12
C GLU A 50 -32.80 13.16 -33.46
N LEU A 51 -31.50 13.52 -33.55
CA LEU A 51 -31.07 14.85 -33.99
C LEU A 51 -31.40 15.12 -35.46
N ALA A 52 -31.21 14.16 -36.36
CA ALA A 52 -31.56 14.31 -37.77
C ALA A 52 -33.06 14.54 -37.94
N VAL A 53 -33.89 13.82 -37.18
CA VAL A 53 -35.35 14.04 -37.14
C VAL A 53 -35.67 15.44 -36.64
N ALA A 54 -35.07 15.88 -35.52
CA ALA A 54 -35.30 17.21 -34.98
C ALA A 54 -34.90 18.33 -35.95
N GLN A 55 -33.76 18.18 -36.64
CA GLN A 55 -33.30 19.13 -37.66
C GLN A 55 -34.25 19.18 -38.86
N SER A 56 -34.72 18.03 -39.35
CA SER A 56 -35.68 17.98 -40.46
C SER A 56 -37.01 18.66 -40.12
N LEU A 57 -37.49 18.52 -38.88
CA LEU A 57 -38.69 19.21 -38.39
C LEU A 57 -38.46 20.72 -38.25
N GLN A 58 -37.26 21.13 -37.86
CA GLN A 58 -36.88 22.54 -37.76
C GLN A 58 -36.80 23.20 -39.15
N GLU A 59 -36.28 22.50 -40.16
CA GLU A 59 -36.28 22.98 -41.55
C GLU A 59 -37.70 23.10 -42.11
N LEU A 60 -38.56 22.10 -41.88
CA LEU A 60 -39.97 22.15 -42.30
C LEU A 60 -40.74 23.30 -41.63
N THR A 61 -40.51 23.55 -40.33
CA THR A 61 -41.12 24.67 -39.62
C THR A 61 -40.55 26.02 -40.06
N ALA A 62 -39.26 26.11 -40.39
CA ALA A 62 -38.66 27.31 -40.97
C ALA A 62 -39.21 27.62 -42.37
N ILE A 63 -39.37 26.59 -43.22
CA ILE A 63 -40.00 26.72 -44.55
C ILE A 63 -41.47 27.12 -44.41
N THR A 64 -42.20 26.53 -43.47
CA THR A 64 -43.61 26.86 -43.19
C THR A 64 -43.74 28.30 -42.71
N ASN A 65 -42.90 28.74 -41.77
CA ASN A 65 -42.87 30.12 -41.27
C ASN A 65 -42.45 31.14 -42.35
N ALA A 66 -41.53 30.75 -43.25
CA ALA A 66 -41.15 31.57 -44.40
C ALA A 66 -42.31 31.68 -45.42
N GLN A 67 -43.11 30.62 -45.60
CA GLN A 67 -44.32 30.64 -46.45
C GLN A 67 -45.47 31.42 -45.80
N SER A 68 -45.62 31.41 -44.47
CA SER A 68 -46.59 32.23 -43.74
C SER A 68 -46.22 33.72 -43.69
N SER A 69 -44.97 34.08 -43.98
CA SER A 69 -44.51 35.47 -44.09
C SER A 69 -44.79 36.10 -45.47
N GLN A 70 -45.44 35.37 -46.39
CA GLN A 70 -45.95 35.86 -47.66
C GLN A 70 -47.47 35.67 -47.77
N ALA A 71 -48.23 36.29 -46.87
CA ALA A 71 -49.65 36.60 -47.11
C ALA A 71 -49.99 37.96 -46.45
N PRO A 72 -50.77 38.82 -47.12
CA PRO A 72 -50.78 40.25 -46.84
C PRO A 72 -51.50 40.62 -45.55
N SER A 73 -50.97 41.67 -44.93
CA SER A 73 -51.49 42.39 -43.78
C SER A 73 -52.94 42.83 -43.97
N ASN A 74 -53.83 42.34 -43.11
CA ASN A 74 -55.07 43.04 -42.80
C ASN A 74 -55.04 43.42 -41.32
N ASP A 75 -54.94 44.73 -41.09
CA ASP A 75 -55.21 45.42 -39.84
C ASP A 75 -56.65 45.13 -39.42
N GLU A 76 -56.85 44.38 -38.33
CA GLU A 76 -58.01 44.62 -37.47
C GLU A 76 -57.58 44.60 -36.00
N LYS A 77 -57.83 45.74 -35.38
CA LYS A 77 -57.61 46.12 -33.99
C LYS A 77 -58.76 45.59 -33.14
N LEU A 78 -58.48 44.95 -32.00
CA LEU A 78 -59.31 45.05 -30.80
C LEU A 78 -58.57 44.54 -29.55
N GLU A 79 -58.94 45.16 -28.44
CA GLU A 79 -58.19 45.39 -27.22
C GLU A 79 -58.32 44.28 -26.17
N SER A 80 -57.43 44.38 -25.17
CA SER A 80 -57.65 44.01 -23.76
C SER A 80 -57.52 42.52 -23.39
N ILE A 81 -56.55 42.20 -22.54
CA ILE A 81 -56.77 41.85 -21.11
C ILE A 81 -55.39 41.84 -20.40
N GLY A 82 -55.35 42.43 -19.20
CA GLY A 82 -54.16 42.74 -18.41
C GLY A 82 -53.53 41.55 -17.63
N PRO A 83 -52.53 41.84 -16.77
CA PRO A 83 -51.55 40.88 -16.28
C PRO A 83 -52.06 40.08 -15.07
N GLY A 84 -51.78 38.77 -15.04
CA GLY A 84 -52.09 37.90 -13.92
C GLY A 84 -51.41 36.53 -13.99
N THR A 85 -50.41 36.36 -13.11
CA THR A 85 -50.12 35.13 -12.35
C THR A 85 -49.43 33.94 -13.04
N VAL A 86 -48.09 33.95 -12.92
CA VAL A 86 -47.24 32.93 -12.25
C VAL A 86 -47.83 31.52 -12.11
N ILE A 87 -47.18 30.51 -12.70
CA ILE A 87 -46.84 29.25 -12.00
C ILE A 87 -45.46 28.78 -12.50
N ASP A 88 -44.51 28.81 -11.57
CA ASP A 88 -43.19 28.18 -11.58
C ASP A 88 -43.35 26.65 -11.43
N LEU A 89 -42.70 25.88 -12.28
CA LEU A 89 -42.57 24.42 -12.15
C LEU A 89 -41.12 24.00 -12.44
N GLN A 90 -40.19 24.51 -11.63
CA GLN A 90 -39.02 23.73 -11.25
C GLN A 90 -39.26 23.06 -9.89
N SER A 91 -38.86 21.80 -9.80
CA SER A 91 -38.90 20.90 -8.63
C SER A 91 -40.24 20.19 -8.32
N HIS A 92 -40.35 18.92 -8.73
CA HIS A 92 -40.87 17.81 -7.93
C HIS A 92 -40.86 16.49 -8.75
N ARG A 93 -39.84 15.66 -8.54
CA ARG A 93 -39.91 14.20 -8.75
C ARG A 93 -39.06 13.53 -7.67
N LEU A 94 -39.60 13.51 -6.45
CA LEU A 94 -40.23 12.34 -5.82
C LEU A 94 -39.20 11.40 -5.18
N THR A 95 -38.90 11.68 -3.92
CA THR A 95 -38.63 10.70 -2.86
C THR A 95 -39.95 10.13 -2.38
N LEU A 96 -40.05 8.81 -2.24
CA LEU A 96 -40.83 8.09 -1.22
C LEU A 96 -40.52 6.60 -1.39
N GLU A 97 -39.78 6.03 -0.44
CA GLU A 97 -40.14 4.81 0.32
C GLU A 97 -38.97 4.36 1.21
N ARG A 98 -39.08 4.79 2.47
CA ARG A 98 -38.44 4.36 3.71
C ARG A 98 -39.60 4.53 4.70
N GLU A 99 -40.17 3.50 5.30
CA GLU A 99 -39.64 2.58 6.31
C GLU A 99 -40.78 1.58 6.58
N GLU A 100 -40.49 0.30 6.82
CA GLU A 100 -41.28 -0.48 7.76
C GLU A 100 -40.52 -1.72 8.26
N MET A 101 -40.64 -1.94 9.57
CA MET A 101 -40.40 -3.17 10.34
C MET A 101 -38.98 -3.47 10.84
N ILE A 102 -38.69 -2.87 12.00
CA ILE A 102 -37.97 -3.49 13.11
C ILE A 102 -38.98 -4.38 13.84
N GLU A 103 -38.67 -5.66 14.05
CA GLU A 103 -39.11 -6.39 15.24
C GLU A 103 -37.90 -7.07 15.86
N ASP A 104 -37.80 -6.84 17.17
CA ASP A 104 -36.89 -7.43 18.13
C ASP A 104 -37.10 -8.94 18.25
N ASP A 105 -36.04 -9.63 18.69
CA ASP A 105 -36.04 -10.76 19.63
C ASP A 105 -34.62 -11.36 19.58
N GLU A 106 -33.95 -11.82 20.61
CA GLU A 106 -34.00 -11.71 22.06
C GLU A 106 -32.80 -12.56 22.49
N TRP A 107 -32.03 -12.07 23.46
CA TRP A 107 -31.01 -12.88 24.11
C TRP A 107 -31.70 -13.91 24.98
N ASP A 108 -31.36 -15.19 24.85
CA ASP A 108 -31.44 -16.07 26.01
C ASP A 108 -30.34 -17.14 26.04
N GLN A 109 -29.85 -17.33 27.26
CA GLN A 109 -28.81 -18.25 27.70
C GLN A 109 -29.35 -19.68 27.85
N ILE A 110 -28.48 -20.57 28.37
CA ILE A 110 -28.75 -21.90 28.97
C ILE A 110 -28.56 -23.04 27.92
N ASP A 111 -27.73 -24.08 28.08
CA ASP A 111 -27.00 -24.65 29.22
C ASP A 111 -25.82 -25.51 28.73
N GLU A 112 -24.86 -25.76 29.61
CA GLU A 112 -23.91 -26.88 29.51
C GLU A 112 -24.62 -28.25 29.35
N PRO A 113 -23.89 -29.27 28.89
CA PRO A 113 -23.57 -30.29 29.88
C PRO A 113 -22.10 -30.71 29.83
N GLY A 114 -21.47 -30.66 31.02
CA GLY A 114 -20.26 -31.40 31.28
C GLY A 114 -20.44 -32.91 31.10
N SER A 115 -19.39 -33.56 30.59
CA SER A 115 -19.06 -34.91 31.01
C SER A 115 -17.55 -35.05 31.12
N HIS A 116 -17.15 -35.29 32.36
CA HIS A 116 -15.84 -35.70 32.81
C HIS A 116 -15.41 -37.05 32.24
N ALA A 117 -14.13 -37.16 31.86
CA ALA A 117 -13.22 -38.26 32.21
C ALA A 117 -11.80 -37.85 31.74
N LEU A 118 -10.89 -37.36 32.59
CA LEU A 118 -10.02 -38.10 33.53
C LEU A 118 -9.18 -39.22 32.89
N SER A 119 -7.87 -38.94 32.79
CA SER A 119 -6.70 -39.78 33.13
C SER A 119 -5.57 -39.45 32.14
N ALA A 120 -4.51 -38.73 32.55
CA ALA A 120 -3.32 -39.27 33.23
C ALA A 120 -2.68 -40.41 32.42
N SER A 121 -1.38 -40.47 32.13
CA SER A 121 -0.19 -39.76 32.58
C SER A 121 0.98 -40.48 31.88
N GLU A 122 2.04 -39.79 31.46
CA GLU A 122 3.41 -40.32 31.58
C GLU A 122 4.43 -39.22 31.28
N SER A 123 4.87 -38.59 32.37
CA SER A 123 6.22 -38.05 32.49
C SER A 123 7.18 -39.23 32.65
N GLN A 124 8.36 -39.20 32.02
CA GLN A 124 9.65 -39.29 32.72
C GLN A 124 10.87 -39.25 31.75
N PRO A 125 12.07 -38.96 32.28
CA PRO A 125 13.09 -38.13 31.64
C PRO A 125 14.27 -38.94 31.10
N GLN A 126 15.09 -38.32 30.25
CA GLN A 126 16.48 -38.74 30.09
C GLN A 126 17.42 -37.54 30.16
N GLN A 127 18.13 -37.48 31.30
CA GLN A 127 19.43 -36.84 31.45
C GLN A 127 20.48 -37.67 30.70
N GLY A 128 21.44 -37.02 30.05
CA GLY A 128 22.56 -37.70 29.39
C GLY A 128 23.54 -36.73 28.75
N GLU A 129 24.45 -36.23 29.58
CA GLU A 129 25.86 -35.89 29.33
C GLU A 129 26.32 -34.98 28.16
N ALA A 130 27.23 -34.08 28.56
CA ALA A 130 27.93 -33.10 27.77
C ALA A 130 29.09 -33.68 26.93
N GLY A 131 29.25 -33.15 25.73
CA GLY A 131 30.45 -33.22 24.90
C GLY A 131 30.36 -32.20 23.76
N PRO A 132 31.44 -31.47 23.40
CA PRO A 132 31.35 -30.32 22.50
C PRO A 132 31.25 -30.77 21.04
N THR A 133 30.12 -30.51 20.40
CA THR A 133 29.98 -30.62 18.94
C THR A 133 30.63 -29.41 18.27
N PRO A 134 31.46 -29.60 17.22
CA PRO A 134 32.10 -28.51 16.52
C PRO A 134 31.04 -27.73 15.74
N VAL A 135 30.90 -26.44 16.07
CA VAL A 135 30.08 -25.50 15.31
C VAL A 135 30.71 -25.37 13.92
N LEU A 136 30.11 -26.01 12.92
CA LEU A 136 30.42 -25.75 11.53
C LEU A 136 29.93 -24.32 11.22
N PRO A 137 30.81 -23.40 10.78
CA PRO A 137 30.37 -22.09 10.36
C PRO A 137 29.44 -22.24 9.15
N PHE A 138 28.27 -21.62 9.22
CA PHE A 138 27.39 -21.50 8.06
C PHE A 138 28.16 -20.81 6.92
N PRO A 139 28.15 -21.35 5.69
CA PRO A 139 28.67 -20.62 4.55
C PRO A 139 27.82 -19.36 4.38
N SER A 140 28.40 -18.22 4.72
CA SER A 140 27.86 -16.91 4.36
C SER A 140 27.63 -16.94 2.86
N ALA A 141 26.37 -16.82 2.44
CA ALA A 141 26.05 -16.65 1.03
C ALA A 141 26.91 -15.51 0.50
N ALA A 142 27.72 -15.80 -0.52
CA ALA A 142 28.63 -14.82 -1.10
C ALA A 142 27.85 -13.53 -1.35
N ARG A 143 28.36 -12.41 -0.81
CA ARG A 143 27.81 -11.08 -1.07
C ARG A 143 27.58 -10.96 -2.58
N PRO A 144 26.44 -10.40 -3.04
CA PRO A 144 26.22 -10.19 -4.46
C PRO A 144 27.48 -9.53 -5.04
N GLN A 145 28.11 -10.16 -6.03
CA GLN A 145 29.46 -9.83 -6.50
C GLN A 145 29.61 -8.34 -6.89
N ARG A 146 28.48 -7.71 -7.23
CA ARG A 146 28.35 -6.27 -7.51
C ARG A 146 28.56 -5.38 -6.29
N ARG A 147 28.09 -5.77 -5.09
CA ARG A 147 28.23 -5.01 -3.83
C ARG A 147 29.67 -5.03 -3.33
N ALA A 148 30.36 -6.17 -3.47
CA ALA A 148 31.77 -6.30 -3.12
C ALA A 148 32.69 -5.43 -4.01
N LEU A 149 32.40 -5.36 -5.31
CA LEU A 149 33.13 -4.46 -6.22
C LEU A 149 32.89 -2.98 -5.93
N ILE A 150 31.67 -2.62 -5.51
CA ILE A 150 31.33 -1.24 -5.13
C ILE A 150 32.02 -0.88 -3.81
N GLU A 151 32.00 -1.76 -2.80
CA GLU A 151 32.71 -1.56 -1.53
C GLU A 151 34.23 -1.48 -1.72
N GLU A 152 34.81 -2.28 -2.62
CA GLU A 152 36.24 -2.18 -2.98
C GLU A 152 36.55 -0.86 -3.68
N LEU A 153 35.68 -0.40 -4.58
CA LEU A 153 35.80 0.91 -5.22
C LEU A 153 35.77 2.04 -4.19
N PHE A 154 34.79 2.06 -3.28
CA PHE A 154 34.69 3.08 -2.24
C PHE A 154 35.84 2.99 -1.23
N ALA A 155 36.30 1.79 -0.87
CA ALA A 155 37.47 1.61 -0.02
C ALA A 155 38.77 2.10 -0.69
N ARG A 156 38.86 2.06 -2.03
CA ARG A 156 39.99 2.62 -2.79
C ARG A 156 39.90 4.12 -3.01
N LEU A 157 38.68 4.68 -3.02
CA LEU A 157 38.44 6.12 -3.09
C LEU A 157 38.63 6.81 -1.73
N GLY A 158 38.42 6.12 -0.61
CA GLY A 158 38.50 6.72 0.72
C GLY A 158 37.32 7.65 1.03
N ASP A 159 37.28 8.20 2.24
CA ASP A 159 36.36 9.29 2.57
C ASP A 159 36.80 10.56 1.82
N PRO A 160 35.89 11.30 1.17
CA PRO A 160 36.26 12.46 0.37
C PRO A 160 36.89 13.54 1.25
N GLU A 161 38.08 14.02 0.88
CA GLU A 161 38.73 15.13 1.56
C GLU A 161 38.03 16.46 1.17
N MET A 162 38.17 17.47 2.03
CA MET A 162 37.54 18.78 1.78
C MET A 162 37.95 19.39 0.44
N ASP A 163 39.18 19.15 0.01
CA ASP A 163 39.73 19.63 -1.26
C ASP A 163 39.09 18.91 -2.47
N ASP A 164 38.72 17.64 -2.33
CA ASP A 164 37.98 16.89 -3.37
C ASP A 164 36.56 17.44 -3.55
N ILE A 165 35.94 17.85 -2.45
CA ILE A 165 34.61 18.45 -2.44
C ILE A 165 34.66 19.84 -3.10
N GLU A 166 35.68 20.64 -2.81
CA GLU A 166 35.87 21.96 -3.45
C GLU A 166 36.22 21.84 -4.93
N TRP A 167 37.08 20.89 -5.31
CA TRP A 167 37.41 20.61 -6.71
C TRP A 167 36.18 20.14 -7.49
N ALA A 168 35.41 19.20 -6.94
CA ALA A 168 34.16 18.76 -7.54
C ALA A 168 33.17 19.93 -7.71
N ARG A 169 33.06 20.80 -6.70
CA ARG A 169 32.23 22.01 -6.77
C ARG A 169 32.68 22.96 -7.87
N GLU A 170 33.98 23.19 -8.02
CA GLU A 170 34.53 24.05 -9.08
C GLU A 170 34.29 23.45 -10.48
N VAL A 171 34.46 22.14 -10.63
CA VAL A 171 34.17 21.42 -11.89
C VAL A 171 32.69 21.56 -12.25
N LEU A 172 31.77 21.35 -11.32
CA LEU A 172 30.32 21.47 -11.55
C LEU A 172 29.90 22.91 -11.90
N ILE A 173 30.55 23.92 -11.30
CA ILE A 173 30.34 25.34 -11.64
C ILE A 173 30.86 25.63 -13.05
N ARG A 174 32.00 25.07 -13.45
CA ARG A 174 32.61 25.28 -14.77
C ARG A 174 31.89 24.55 -15.91
N THR A 175 31.36 23.36 -15.67
CA THR A 175 30.65 22.57 -16.69
C THR A 175 29.20 23.00 -16.85
N GLY A 176 28.63 23.75 -15.90
CA GLY A 176 27.22 24.15 -15.90
C GLY A 176 26.24 23.01 -15.64
N GLU A 177 26.75 21.79 -15.45
CA GLU A 177 25.99 20.62 -15.04
C GLU A 177 25.90 20.59 -13.52
N ILE A 178 25.16 21.50 -12.90
CA ILE A 178 24.79 21.28 -11.49
C ILE A 178 23.89 20.04 -11.51
N PRO A 179 24.32 18.88 -10.96
CA PRO A 179 23.41 17.75 -10.86
C PRO A 179 22.23 18.26 -10.07
N VAL A 180 21.04 18.22 -10.67
CA VAL A 180 19.81 18.40 -9.92
C VAL A 180 19.85 17.28 -8.90
N ILE A 181 20.25 17.60 -7.67
CA ILE A 181 20.12 16.68 -6.54
C ILE A 181 18.62 16.47 -6.48
N THR A 182 18.17 15.35 -7.03
CA THR A 182 16.81 14.90 -6.83
C THR A 182 16.63 14.90 -5.34
N GLN A 183 15.81 15.84 -4.85
CA GLN A 183 15.57 15.97 -3.43
C GLN A 183 15.26 14.57 -2.91
N SER A 184 15.92 14.19 -1.81
CA SER A 184 15.62 12.92 -1.15
C SER A 184 14.10 12.76 -1.13
N PRO A 185 13.54 11.60 -1.49
CA PRO A 185 12.09 11.41 -1.51
C PRO A 185 11.40 11.69 -0.17
N TYR A 186 12.17 12.00 0.87
CA TYR A 186 11.76 12.38 2.22
C TYR A 186 12.47 13.64 2.72
N ALA A 187 12.71 14.61 1.83
CA ALA A 187 13.30 15.90 2.19
C ALA A 187 12.55 16.59 3.34
N SER A 188 11.23 16.38 3.45
CA SER A 188 10.36 16.80 4.56
C SER A 188 10.85 16.36 5.94
N LEU A 189 11.50 15.20 6.05
CA LEU A 189 12.01 14.67 7.32
C LEU A 189 13.33 15.33 7.76
N HIS A 190 14.11 15.92 6.82
CA HIS A 190 15.41 16.51 7.13
C HIS A 190 15.33 17.83 7.90
N ASP A 191 14.27 18.63 7.71
CA ASP A 191 14.10 19.92 8.38
C ASP A 191 13.19 19.86 9.62
N GLY A 192 12.19 18.97 9.65
CA GLY A 192 11.16 18.96 10.70
C GLY A 192 11.26 17.80 11.70
N ALA A 193 11.49 16.57 11.23
CA ALA A 193 11.42 15.39 12.11
C ALA A 193 12.64 15.25 13.01
N ALA A 194 13.83 15.61 12.55
CA ALA A 194 15.05 15.55 13.35
C ALA A 194 15.02 16.46 14.59
N THR A 195 14.21 17.53 14.56
CA THR A 195 14.07 18.51 15.65
C THR A 195 12.98 18.17 16.67
N ILE A 196 12.15 17.15 16.42
CA ILE A 196 11.06 16.76 17.32
C ILE A 196 11.65 16.16 18.60
N ALA A 197 11.44 16.81 19.75
CA ALA A 197 11.98 16.34 21.03
C ALA A 197 11.35 14.99 21.46
N ASP A 198 10.03 14.83 21.31
CA ASP A 198 9.33 13.60 21.67
C ASP A 198 9.64 12.45 20.69
N HIS A 199 10.14 11.34 21.22
CA HIS A 199 10.55 10.20 20.41
C HIS A 199 9.38 9.50 19.71
N HIS A 200 8.19 9.47 20.31
CA HIS A 200 7.02 8.82 19.71
C HIS A 200 6.39 9.68 18.62
N GLU A 201 6.36 11.00 18.78
CA GLU A 201 5.98 11.94 17.74
C GLU A 201 6.95 11.86 16.55
N ARG A 202 8.25 11.78 16.82
CA ARG A 202 9.28 11.57 15.80
C ARG A 202 9.10 10.25 15.05
N LEU A 203 8.82 9.16 15.77
CA LEU A 203 8.46 7.87 15.18
C LEU A 203 7.23 7.99 14.28
N ARG A 204 6.15 8.62 14.76
CA ARG A 204 4.89 8.79 14.03
C ARG A 204 5.10 9.59 12.74
N ALA A 205 5.82 10.71 12.81
CA ALA A 205 6.18 11.51 11.64
C ALA A 205 7.00 10.70 10.63
N THR A 206 8.04 9.99 11.10
CA THR A 206 8.90 9.15 10.27
C THR A 206 8.11 8.05 9.55
N VAL A 207 7.26 7.32 10.27
CA VAL A 207 6.43 6.26 9.66
C VAL A 207 5.42 6.85 8.68
N THR A 208 4.81 7.99 8.99
CA THR A 208 3.82 8.64 8.12
C THR A 208 4.43 9.01 6.77
N GLU A 209 5.61 9.63 6.77
CA GLU A 209 6.30 10.05 5.55
C GLU A 209 6.83 8.85 4.73
N LEU A 210 7.42 7.85 5.40
CA LEU A 210 8.08 6.73 4.73
C LEU A 210 7.10 5.62 4.27
N SER A 211 5.94 5.48 4.93
CA SER A 211 5.03 4.34 4.73
C SER A 211 4.47 4.24 3.31
N ARG A 212 3.92 5.34 2.76
CA ARG A 212 3.24 5.34 1.46
C ARG A 212 4.14 4.80 0.32
N PRO A 213 5.35 5.32 0.09
CA PRO A 213 6.27 4.77 -0.91
C PRO A 213 6.77 3.35 -0.59
N ALA A 214 7.04 3.02 0.68
CA ALA A 214 7.42 1.66 1.07
C ALA A 214 6.33 0.63 0.72
N VAL A 215 5.08 0.97 1.07
CA VAL A 215 3.89 0.18 0.74
C VAL A 215 3.70 0.04 -0.77
N ALA A 216 3.95 1.10 -1.54
CA ALA A 216 3.83 1.06 -3.00
C ALA A 216 4.81 0.05 -3.63
N ILE A 217 6.07 0.04 -3.15
CA ILE A 217 7.08 -0.93 -3.59
C ILE A 217 6.64 -2.36 -3.23
N MET A 218 6.24 -2.61 -1.98
CA MET A 218 5.81 -3.94 -1.55
C MET A 218 4.55 -4.44 -2.29
N LYS A 219 3.60 -3.54 -2.61
CA LYS A 219 2.43 -3.86 -3.47
C LYS A 219 2.87 -4.28 -4.87
N ARG A 220 3.85 -3.60 -5.45
CA ARG A 220 4.42 -3.95 -6.76
C ARG A 220 5.13 -5.30 -6.72
N ASN A 221 5.99 -5.53 -5.73
CA ASN A 221 6.78 -6.75 -5.62
C ASN A 221 5.87 -7.98 -5.44
N LEU A 222 4.83 -7.88 -4.63
CA LEU A 222 3.87 -8.99 -4.51
C LEU A 222 3.14 -9.26 -5.83
N ALA A 223 2.73 -8.21 -6.55
CA ALA A 223 2.07 -8.39 -7.85
C ALA A 223 2.96 -9.15 -8.84
N LEU A 224 4.21 -8.71 -8.98
CA LEU A 224 5.21 -9.39 -9.82
C LEU A 224 5.42 -10.85 -9.40
N ARG A 225 5.42 -11.12 -8.09
CA ARG A 225 5.56 -12.49 -7.59
C ARG A 225 4.36 -13.35 -7.95
N LEU A 226 3.14 -12.86 -7.74
CA LEU A 226 1.92 -13.60 -8.13
C LEU A 226 1.85 -13.83 -9.64
N GLU A 227 2.32 -12.88 -10.44
CA GLU A 227 2.46 -13.00 -11.90
C GLU A 227 3.42 -14.12 -12.30
N SER A 228 4.58 -14.21 -11.63
CA SER A 228 5.55 -15.27 -11.89
C SER A 228 5.05 -16.68 -11.52
N ILE A 229 4.13 -16.76 -10.57
CA ILE A 229 3.54 -18.02 -10.07
C ILE A 229 2.43 -18.54 -11.00
N LEU A 230 1.74 -17.66 -11.71
CA LEU A 230 0.58 -18.02 -12.53
C LEU A 230 0.89 -19.11 -13.60
N PRO A 231 1.99 -19.05 -14.36
CA PRO A 231 2.33 -20.10 -15.34
C PRO A 231 2.55 -21.46 -14.70
N GLU A 232 3.15 -21.52 -13.50
CA GLU A 232 3.40 -22.76 -12.77
C GLU A 232 2.08 -23.43 -12.36
N LEU A 233 1.09 -22.64 -11.95
CA LEU A 233 -0.25 -23.14 -11.59
C LEU A 233 -1.07 -23.60 -12.82
N LYS A 234 -0.77 -23.10 -14.02
CA LYS A 234 -1.47 -23.49 -15.26
C LYS A 234 -0.97 -24.78 -15.87
N LYS A 235 0.19 -25.29 -15.44
CA LYS A 235 0.75 -26.52 -15.99
C LYS A 235 -0.22 -27.68 -15.71
N PRO A 236 -0.64 -28.44 -16.74
CA PRO A 236 -1.51 -29.60 -16.55
C PRO A 236 -0.69 -30.70 -15.85
N THR A 237 -0.73 -30.72 -14.53
CA THR A 237 -0.09 -31.73 -13.70
C THR A 237 -1.13 -32.33 -12.76
N SER A 238 -1.06 -33.64 -12.55
CA SER A 238 -2.01 -34.39 -11.72
C SER A 238 -1.96 -34.04 -10.23
N GLN A 239 -1.00 -33.21 -9.81
CA GLN A 239 -0.78 -32.75 -8.44
C GLN A 239 -0.34 -31.28 -8.48
N LEU A 240 -0.87 -30.45 -7.57
CA LEU A 240 -0.35 -29.09 -7.40
C LEU A 240 1.12 -29.16 -6.94
N PRO A 241 2.00 -28.27 -7.44
CA PRO A 241 3.34 -28.13 -6.90
C PRO A 241 3.27 -27.78 -5.41
N SER A 242 4.23 -28.29 -4.63
CA SER A 242 4.28 -28.01 -3.20
C SER A 242 4.49 -26.52 -2.94
N MET A 243 4.00 -26.01 -1.80
CA MET A 243 4.13 -24.59 -1.47
C MET A 243 5.59 -24.10 -1.45
N ASN A 244 6.54 -24.98 -1.09
CA ASN A 244 7.97 -24.66 -1.08
C ASN A 244 8.57 -24.57 -2.48
N GLU A 245 8.01 -25.26 -3.47
CA GLU A 245 8.40 -25.14 -4.88
C GLU A 245 7.76 -23.89 -5.51
N LEU A 246 6.51 -23.61 -5.17
CA LEU A 246 5.77 -22.46 -5.69
C LEU A 246 6.30 -21.14 -5.14
N VAL A 247 6.61 -21.10 -3.84
CA VAL A 247 7.17 -19.92 -3.16
C VAL A 247 8.38 -20.33 -2.33
N PRO A 248 9.56 -20.50 -2.96
CA PRO A 248 10.78 -20.82 -2.24
C PRO A 248 11.18 -19.69 -1.29
N LYS A 249 11.59 -20.05 -0.06
CA LYS A 249 12.09 -19.10 0.96
C LYS A 249 13.28 -18.27 0.47
N ALA A 250 14.07 -18.80 -0.47
CA ALA A 250 15.21 -18.08 -1.06
C ALA A 250 14.78 -16.80 -1.81
N MET A 251 13.53 -16.77 -2.29
CA MET A 251 12.98 -15.65 -3.04
C MET A 251 12.18 -14.68 -2.14
N ASP A 252 12.19 -14.85 -0.81
CA ASP A 252 11.50 -13.92 0.11
C ASP A 252 12.08 -12.49 -0.01
N SER A 253 13.37 -12.37 -0.34
CA SER A 253 14.06 -11.09 -0.51
C SER A 253 13.49 -10.23 -1.66
N GLU A 254 12.94 -10.85 -2.70
CA GLU A 254 12.31 -10.15 -3.83
C GLU A 254 11.06 -9.37 -3.40
N LEU A 255 10.35 -9.85 -2.36
CA LEU A 255 9.15 -9.20 -1.85
C LEU A 255 9.45 -7.84 -1.20
N VAL A 256 10.69 -7.62 -0.77
CA VAL A 256 11.15 -6.39 -0.11
C VAL A 256 12.22 -5.65 -0.91
N GLU A 257 12.46 -6.06 -2.16
CA GLU A 257 13.40 -5.38 -3.04
C GLU A 257 13.05 -3.90 -3.17
N GLY A 258 14.02 -3.02 -2.97
CA GLY A 258 13.83 -1.56 -2.97
C GLY A 258 13.40 -0.95 -1.63
N MET A 259 13.18 -1.73 -0.57
CA MET A 259 12.85 -1.18 0.76
C MET A 259 14.05 -0.62 1.52
N THR A 260 15.28 -1.04 1.21
CA THR A 260 16.51 -0.62 1.90
C THR A 260 16.62 0.89 2.16
N PRO A 261 16.41 1.80 1.18
CA PRO A 261 16.50 3.24 1.43
C PRO A 261 15.53 3.73 2.50
N TYR A 262 14.35 3.12 2.61
CA TYR A 262 13.30 3.54 3.55
C TYR A 262 13.57 3.03 4.95
N ILE A 263 14.02 1.78 5.07
CA ILE A 263 14.44 1.19 6.34
C ILE A 263 15.68 1.94 6.87
N ALA A 264 16.66 2.22 5.99
CA ALA A 264 17.85 2.99 6.37
C ALA A 264 17.50 4.43 6.79
N ALA A 265 16.58 5.10 6.07
CA ALA A 265 16.09 6.42 6.46
C ALA A 265 15.41 6.39 7.84
N ALA A 266 14.52 5.44 8.09
CA ALA A 266 13.86 5.30 9.38
C ALA A 266 14.86 5.13 10.53
N ALA A 267 15.87 4.26 10.35
CA ALA A 267 16.93 4.08 11.34
C ALA A 267 17.77 5.34 11.55
N LYS A 268 18.12 6.05 10.48
CA LYS A 268 18.85 7.31 10.56
C LYS A 268 18.07 8.36 11.37
N PHE A 269 16.76 8.49 11.16
CA PHE A 269 15.92 9.43 11.91
C PHE A 269 15.74 9.02 13.38
N GLY A 270 15.68 7.72 13.67
CA GLY A 270 15.73 7.21 15.04
C GLY A 270 17.04 7.57 15.73
N ALA A 271 18.16 7.42 15.04
CA ALA A 271 19.51 7.62 15.58
C ALA A 271 19.97 9.08 15.61
N GLY A 272 19.12 10.05 15.22
CA GLY A 272 19.52 11.46 15.12
C GLY A 272 20.60 11.73 14.06
N GLY A 273 20.67 10.92 13.00
CA GLY A 273 21.60 11.10 11.89
C GLY A 273 22.73 10.06 11.79
N ILE A 274 22.94 9.24 12.82
CA ILE A 274 23.94 8.16 12.83
C ILE A 274 23.44 6.96 11.98
N ASN A 275 24.35 6.31 11.26
CA ASN A 275 24.03 5.12 10.49
C ASN A 275 23.93 3.88 11.39
N ALA A 276 22.85 3.12 11.27
CA ALA A 276 22.67 1.82 11.93
C ALA A 276 22.62 0.69 10.89
N ASN A 277 23.09 -0.51 11.27
CA ASN A 277 23.01 -1.68 10.40
C ASN A 277 21.57 -2.23 10.38
N VAL A 278 20.88 -2.03 9.25
CA VAL A 278 19.48 -2.42 9.07
C VAL A 278 19.27 -3.75 8.33
N GLU A 279 20.32 -4.46 7.97
CA GLU A 279 20.23 -5.68 7.14
C GLU A 279 19.35 -6.76 7.79
N GLY A 280 19.47 -6.93 9.11
CA GLY A 280 18.66 -7.89 9.87
C GLY A 280 17.16 -7.60 9.81
N ILE A 281 16.78 -6.31 9.74
CA ILE A 281 15.38 -5.89 9.63
C ILE A 281 14.84 -6.26 8.26
N LEU A 282 15.58 -5.96 7.18
CA LEU A 282 15.16 -6.29 5.83
C LEU A 282 14.97 -7.81 5.65
N VAL A 283 15.89 -8.62 6.17
CA VAL A 283 15.80 -10.09 6.16
C VAL A 283 14.58 -10.56 6.95
N HIS A 284 14.30 -9.96 8.11
CA HIS A 284 13.12 -10.30 8.90
C HIS A 284 11.81 -9.94 8.17
N THR A 285 11.73 -8.73 7.59
CA THR A 285 10.58 -8.28 6.81
C THR A 285 10.33 -9.16 5.58
N ALA A 286 11.39 -9.57 4.88
CA ALA A 286 11.32 -10.51 3.76
C ALA A 286 10.64 -11.82 4.19
N ARG A 287 11.10 -12.41 5.29
CA ARG A 287 10.55 -13.65 5.83
C ARG A 287 9.09 -13.50 6.24
N LEU A 288 8.71 -12.40 6.90
CA LEU A 288 7.31 -12.13 7.24
C LEU A 288 6.41 -12.03 6.00
N ALA A 289 6.86 -11.32 4.97
CA ALA A 289 6.11 -11.20 3.71
C ALA A 289 5.98 -12.56 2.99
N GLY A 290 7.05 -13.35 2.97
CA GLY A 290 7.06 -14.69 2.38
C GLY A 290 6.20 -15.70 3.15
N ASP A 291 6.29 -15.69 4.48
CA ASP A 291 5.46 -16.51 5.38
C ASP A 291 3.97 -16.18 5.21
N TRP A 292 3.64 -14.88 5.13
CA TRP A 292 2.29 -14.41 4.85
C TRP A 292 1.79 -14.93 3.50
N LEU A 293 2.58 -14.76 2.44
CA LEU A 293 2.21 -15.20 1.08
C LEU A 293 1.98 -16.72 1.03
N ARG A 294 2.89 -17.52 1.59
CA ARG A 294 2.76 -18.97 1.63
C ARG A 294 1.51 -19.41 2.39
N THR A 295 1.26 -18.81 3.55
CA THR A 295 0.07 -19.10 4.36
C THR A 295 -1.21 -18.80 3.61
N ARG A 296 -1.26 -17.66 2.88
CA ARG A 296 -2.43 -17.27 2.10
C ARG A 296 -2.63 -18.06 0.83
N LEU A 297 -1.56 -18.41 0.12
CA LEU A 297 -1.66 -19.30 -1.02
C LEU A 297 -2.15 -20.68 -0.59
N GLN A 298 -1.64 -21.23 0.51
CA GLN A 298 -2.14 -22.51 1.03
C GLN A 298 -3.64 -22.44 1.31
N ALA A 299 -4.09 -21.43 2.07
CA ALA A 299 -5.50 -21.29 2.44
C ALA A 299 -6.44 -21.08 1.23
N HIS A 300 -5.97 -20.43 0.16
CA HIS A 300 -6.80 -20.18 -1.01
C HIS A 300 -6.71 -21.28 -2.07
N LEU A 301 -5.57 -21.93 -2.27
CA LEU A 301 -5.37 -22.92 -3.35
C LEU A 301 -6.02 -24.28 -3.10
N ASP A 302 -6.51 -24.54 -1.88
CA ASP A 302 -7.20 -25.78 -1.50
C ASP A 302 -8.68 -25.86 -1.98
N ASP A 303 -9.15 -24.89 -2.77
CA ASP A 303 -10.55 -24.74 -3.25
C ASP A 303 -10.71 -25.11 -4.75
N ASP A 304 -11.90 -25.52 -5.21
CA ASP A 304 -12.21 -25.95 -6.60
C ASP A 304 -12.42 -24.79 -7.59
N VAL A 305 -11.95 -23.59 -7.26
CA VAL A 305 -12.06 -22.35 -8.05
C VAL A 305 -10.97 -22.26 -9.15
N ALA A 306 -11.02 -21.26 -10.05
CA ALA A 306 -9.91 -20.96 -10.97
C ALA A 306 -8.75 -20.24 -10.27
N PHE A 307 -7.51 -20.57 -10.62
CA PHE A 307 -6.29 -20.02 -9.99
C PHE A 307 -6.22 -18.49 -10.08
N GLU A 308 -6.64 -17.89 -11.19
CA GLU A 308 -6.64 -16.43 -11.39
C GLU A 308 -7.51 -15.70 -10.36
N ILE A 309 -8.67 -16.28 -10.02
CA ILE A 309 -9.59 -15.69 -9.04
C ILE A 309 -8.95 -15.72 -7.65
N ARG A 310 -8.26 -16.81 -7.31
CA ARG A 310 -7.55 -16.97 -6.03
C ARG A 310 -6.37 -16.05 -5.88
N LEU A 311 -5.50 -15.94 -6.89
CA LEU A 311 -4.35 -15.03 -6.82
C LEU A 311 -4.82 -13.58 -6.68
N ARG A 312 -5.94 -13.20 -7.32
CA ARG A 312 -6.57 -11.89 -7.10
C ARG A 312 -7.09 -11.72 -5.68
N ALA A 313 -7.64 -12.77 -5.05
CA ALA A 313 -8.08 -12.73 -3.66
C ALA A 313 -6.90 -12.49 -2.70
N VAL A 314 -5.80 -13.24 -2.87
CA VAL A 314 -4.54 -13.06 -2.13
C VAL A 314 -4.04 -11.62 -2.28
N TYR A 315 -3.97 -11.10 -3.51
CA TYR A 315 -3.52 -9.72 -3.75
C TYR A 315 -4.45 -8.67 -3.11
N ARG A 316 -5.78 -8.89 -3.13
CA ARG A 316 -6.74 -7.99 -2.48
C ARG A 316 -6.55 -7.96 -0.97
N GLU A 317 -6.33 -9.11 -0.35
CA GLU A 317 -6.07 -9.18 1.08
C GLU A 317 -4.76 -8.46 1.44
N TRP A 318 -3.70 -8.69 0.65
CA TRP A 318 -2.44 -7.97 0.81
C TRP A 318 -2.63 -6.47 0.80
N LYS A 319 -3.37 -5.97 -0.21
CA LYS A 319 -3.61 -4.54 -0.40
C LYS A 319 -4.47 -3.93 0.71
N LYS A 320 -5.36 -4.71 1.34
CA LYS A 320 -6.32 -4.21 2.33
C LYS A 320 -5.67 -3.94 3.68
N SER A 321 -4.73 -4.77 4.12
CA SER A 321 -4.19 -4.65 5.48
C SER A 321 -2.76 -5.17 5.67
N ALA A 322 -2.40 -6.30 5.06
CA ALA A 322 -1.13 -6.96 5.40
C ALA A 322 0.09 -6.11 5.03
N VAL A 323 0.07 -5.47 3.86
CA VAL A 323 1.20 -4.67 3.39
C VAL A 323 1.44 -3.42 4.23
N ASP A 324 0.37 -2.76 4.67
CA ASP A 324 0.47 -1.55 5.49
C ASP A 324 1.03 -1.90 6.88
N LEU A 325 0.58 -3.00 7.48
CA LEU A 325 1.11 -3.49 8.75
C LEU A 325 2.60 -3.86 8.66
N ILE A 326 2.96 -4.73 7.69
CA ILE A 326 4.36 -5.20 7.55
C ILE A 326 5.31 -4.04 7.24
N ALA A 327 4.91 -3.11 6.35
CA ALA A 327 5.74 -1.96 6.02
C ALA A 327 5.93 -1.02 7.21
N THR A 328 4.84 -0.67 7.92
CA THR A 328 4.93 0.24 9.06
C THR A 328 5.68 -0.37 10.25
N ASP A 329 5.56 -1.68 10.46
CA ASP A 329 6.34 -2.40 11.49
C ASP A 329 7.82 -2.45 11.15
N ALA A 330 8.18 -2.66 9.88
CA ALA A 330 9.58 -2.62 9.44
C ALA A 330 10.20 -1.22 9.67
N LEU A 331 9.46 -0.15 9.36
CA LEU A 331 9.89 1.22 9.59
C LEU A 331 10.01 1.55 11.08
N ALA A 332 9.04 1.11 11.90
CA ALA A 332 9.08 1.33 13.34
C ALA A 332 10.23 0.57 14.02
N ASN A 333 10.49 -0.67 13.59
CA ASN A 333 11.63 -1.46 14.06
C ASN A 333 12.95 -0.79 13.70
N ALA A 334 13.08 -0.28 12.46
CA ALA A 334 14.27 0.43 12.04
C ALA A 334 14.51 1.71 12.84
N PHE A 335 13.45 2.50 13.06
CA PHE A 335 13.53 3.68 13.91
C PHE A 335 13.96 3.33 15.34
N ALA A 336 13.34 2.32 15.96
CA ALA A 336 13.67 1.88 17.31
C ALA A 336 15.13 1.38 17.40
N LEU A 337 15.60 0.62 16.40
CA LEU A 337 16.98 0.18 16.31
C LEU A 337 17.94 1.38 16.23
N GLY A 338 17.63 2.36 15.38
CA GLY A 338 18.42 3.58 15.25
C GLY A 338 18.50 4.36 16.57
N LEU A 339 17.36 4.57 17.21
CA LEU A 339 17.27 5.25 18.50
C LEU A 339 18.11 4.54 19.56
N TYR A 340 17.98 3.22 19.67
CA TYR A 340 18.76 2.40 20.60
C TYR A 340 20.26 2.44 20.29
N ALA A 341 20.64 2.42 19.02
CA ALA A 341 22.04 2.46 18.59
C ALA A 341 22.72 3.78 19.01
N ALA A 342 22.00 4.90 18.99
CA ALA A 342 22.52 6.22 19.38
C ALA A 342 22.77 6.38 20.88
N ILE A 343 22.18 5.53 21.74
CA ILE A 343 22.39 5.58 23.19
C ILE A 343 23.82 5.13 23.52
N PRO A 344 24.62 5.87 24.31
CA PRO A 344 25.95 5.40 24.70
C PRO A 344 25.90 4.13 25.56
N GLY A 345 26.97 3.32 25.53
CA GLY A 345 26.99 1.99 26.15
C GLY A 345 26.90 1.97 27.69
N ASP A 346 27.28 3.06 28.34
CA ASP A 346 27.30 3.26 29.80
C ASP A 346 25.99 3.85 30.35
N HIS A 347 25.05 4.24 29.49
CA HIS A 347 23.80 4.84 29.91
C HIS A 347 22.77 3.80 30.35
N LEU A 348 21.95 4.19 31.31
CA LEU A 348 20.73 3.48 31.67
C LEU A 348 19.64 3.76 30.62
N VAL A 349 18.78 2.78 30.40
CA VAL A 349 17.67 2.81 29.45
C VAL A 349 16.36 2.43 30.13
N ARG A 350 15.26 2.98 29.63
CA ARG A 350 13.90 2.65 30.07
C ARG A 350 13.01 2.34 28.88
N TRP A 351 12.01 1.50 29.11
CA TRP A 351 10.97 1.22 28.12
C TRP A 351 9.88 2.28 28.19
N GLN A 352 9.73 3.04 27.12
CA GLN A 352 8.71 4.08 27.03
C GLN A 352 7.55 3.59 26.16
N THR A 353 6.33 3.76 26.68
CA THR A 353 5.09 3.43 25.97
C THR A 353 4.59 4.64 25.20
N PRO A 354 3.93 4.44 24.05
CA PRO A 354 3.25 5.53 23.36
C PRO A 354 2.06 6.02 24.20
N ILE A 355 1.60 7.24 23.94
CA ILE A 355 0.47 7.87 24.64
C ILE A 355 -0.82 7.07 24.41
N GLU A 356 -0.94 6.45 23.24
CA GLU A 356 -2.07 5.61 22.84
C GLU A 356 -2.16 4.28 23.61
N GLY A 357 -1.14 3.94 24.41
CA GLY A 357 -1.12 2.77 25.28
C GLY A 357 -0.24 1.61 24.80
N CYS A 358 -0.15 0.57 25.63
CA CYS A 358 0.71 -0.57 25.35
C CYS A 358 0.07 -1.59 24.40
N CYS A 359 0.91 -2.27 23.62
CA CYS A 359 0.48 -3.34 22.71
C CYS A 359 0.14 -4.68 23.42
N GLY A 360 0.30 -4.79 24.74
CA GLY A 360 -0.01 -5.99 25.51
C GLY A 360 0.66 -6.04 26.90
N SER A 361 0.51 -7.16 27.61
CA SER A 361 1.05 -7.34 28.97
C SER A 361 2.57 -7.27 29.03
N SER A 362 3.28 -7.87 28.07
CA SER A 362 4.75 -7.80 28.00
C SER A 362 5.26 -6.36 27.84
N CYS A 363 4.52 -5.53 27.09
CA CYS A 363 4.81 -4.12 26.94
C CYS A 363 4.65 -3.39 28.29
N HIS A 364 3.56 -3.65 29.01
CA HIS A 364 3.33 -3.06 30.33
C HIS A 364 4.39 -3.48 31.36
N ASN A 365 4.77 -4.77 31.35
CA ASN A 365 5.81 -5.29 32.23
C ASN A 365 7.16 -4.64 31.94
N ASN A 366 7.49 -4.43 30.66
CA ASN A 366 8.71 -3.72 30.31
C ASN A 366 8.68 -2.25 30.74
N SER A 367 7.55 -1.56 30.58
CA SER A 367 7.40 -0.16 31.01
C SER A 367 7.40 0.03 32.52
N ALA A 368 6.94 -0.97 33.27
CA ALA A 368 6.93 -0.96 34.73
C ALA A 368 8.26 -1.42 35.34
N ALA A 369 9.20 -1.89 34.53
CA ALA A 369 10.51 -2.30 35.02
C ALA A 369 11.37 -1.09 35.38
N ASP A 370 12.24 -1.27 36.37
CA ASP A 370 13.29 -0.31 36.68
C ASP A 370 14.22 -0.07 35.48
N GLU A 371 14.91 1.06 35.52
CA GLU A 371 15.93 1.43 34.54
C GLU A 371 17.00 0.34 34.42
N ARG A 372 17.41 0.02 33.19
CA ARG A 372 18.32 -1.08 32.88
C ARG A 372 19.59 -0.59 32.22
N SER A 373 20.69 -1.32 32.37
CA SER A 373 21.89 -1.03 31.58
C SER A 373 21.64 -1.33 30.10
N LYS A 374 22.19 -0.53 29.19
CA LYS A 374 22.17 -0.86 27.76
C LYS A 374 22.77 -2.26 27.54
N GLY A 375 22.09 -3.07 26.73
CA GLY A 375 22.43 -4.48 26.49
C GLY A 375 21.81 -5.49 27.48
N GLN A 376 21.13 -5.03 28.53
CA GLN A 376 20.38 -5.89 29.44
C GLN A 376 18.95 -6.10 28.92
N GLU A 377 18.46 -7.34 28.97
CA GLU A 377 17.08 -7.68 28.58
C GLU A 377 16.07 -7.05 29.54
N PHE A 378 14.92 -6.64 29.00
CA PHE A 378 13.72 -6.29 29.77
C PHE A 378 12.97 -7.55 30.24
N PRO A 379 11.97 -7.46 31.14
CA PRO A 379 11.22 -8.63 31.63
C PRO A 379 10.66 -9.55 30.55
N SER A 380 10.33 -9.02 29.36
CA SER A 380 9.90 -9.82 28.22
C SER A 380 11.02 -10.61 27.53
N GLY A 381 12.27 -10.52 27.99
CA GLY A 381 13.46 -11.07 27.32
C GLY A 381 13.92 -10.26 26.10
N HIS A 382 13.26 -9.15 25.79
CA HIS A 382 13.63 -8.32 24.64
C HIS A 382 14.61 -7.21 25.04
N LEU A 383 15.57 -6.93 24.17
CA LEU A 383 16.51 -5.81 24.31
C LEU A 383 15.95 -4.50 23.73
N LEU A 384 15.19 -4.62 22.64
CA LEU A 384 14.62 -3.50 21.90
C LEU A 384 13.20 -3.85 21.40
N PRO A 385 12.34 -2.84 21.15
CA PRO A 385 11.05 -3.01 20.49
C PRO A 385 11.20 -3.18 18.96
N PRO A 386 10.14 -3.61 18.25
CA PRO A 386 8.81 -3.93 18.75
C PRO A 386 8.71 -5.33 19.38
N LEU A 387 7.79 -5.51 20.32
CA LEU A 387 7.48 -6.83 20.92
C LEU A 387 6.62 -7.72 20.02
N GLY A 388 6.00 -7.12 19.00
CA GLY A 388 5.09 -7.80 18.10
C GLY A 388 4.48 -6.82 17.10
N PRO A 389 3.64 -7.34 16.19
CA PRO A 389 3.03 -6.53 15.14
C PRO A 389 2.24 -5.35 15.71
N GLY A 390 2.39 -4.17 15.11
CA GLY A 390 1.69 -2.95 15.53
C GLY A 390 2.20 -2.31 16.83
N CYS A 391 3.18 -2.88 17.53
CA CYS A 391 3.71 -2.27 18.74
C CYS A 391 4.57 -1.04 18.42
N ARG A 392 4.39 0.06 19.17
CA ARG A 392 5.07 1.36 18.94
C ARG A 392 5.87 1.85 20.15
N SER A 393 6.14 0.98 21.12
CA SER A 393 7.02 1.31 22.24
C SER A 393 8.44 1.60 21.78
N LEU A 394 9.17 2.35 22.58
CA LEU A 394 10.56 2.73 22.35
C LEU A 394 11.41 2.42 23.57
N VAL A 395 12.71 2.22 23.35
CA VAL A 395 13.70 2.22 24.42
C VAL A 395 14.46 3.53 24.33
N VAL A 396 14.44 4.30 25.41
CA VAL A 396 15.01 5.65 25.49
C VAL A 396 16.01 5.75 26.65
N PRO A 397 16.95 6.72 26.62
CA PRO A 397 17.81 6.99 27.77
C PRO A 397 16.99 7.27 29.04
N ALA A 398 17.43 6.72 30.17
CA ALA A 398 16.92 7.07 31.48
C ALA A 398 17.26 8.54 31.80
N GLY A 399 16.35 9.26 32.46
CA GLY A 399 16.55 10.66 32.83
C GLY A 399 16.24 11.72 31.76
N GLN A 400 15.68 11.32 30.61
CA GLN A 400 15.06 12.24 29.63
C GLN A 400 13.54 12.30 29.75
#